data_AF-A0A8S9IGF4-F1
#
_entry.id   AF-A0A8S9IGF4-F1
#
_cell.length_a   1.000
_cell.length_b   1.000
_cell.length_c   1.000
_cell.angle_alpha   90.00
_cell.angle_beta   90.00
_cell.angle_gamma   90.00
#
_symmetry.space_group_name_H-M   'P 1'
#
loop_
_entity.id
_entity.type
_entity.pdbx_description
1 polymer ?
#
loop_
_entity_poly.entity_id
_entity_poly.type
_entity_poly.pdbx_seq_one_letter_code
_entity_poly.pdbx_strand_id
1 'polypeptide(L)'
;MRGRSNELCRPYAEALLNLCREINVKGIDLWNAIQQQDDWSNTCFTDGIHFTAEGRRDCREGDTEDSDLELTRNKKLEPPPGPGMARL
;
A
#
# COMPACT_ATOMS: atom_id res chain seq x y z
N MET A 1 26.98 1.56 -9.03
CA MET A 1 25.83 2.36 -9.49
C MET A 1 25.20 3.01 -8.27
N ARG A 2 24.95 4.33 -8.28
CA ARG A 2 24.01 4.90 -7.30
C ARG A 2 22.62 4.44 -7.77
N GLY A 3 22.08 3.42 -7.12
CA GLY A 3 20.72 2.94 -7.41
C GLY A 3 19.70 4.05 -7.20
N ARG A 4 18.50 3.90 -7.77
CA ARG A 4 17.40 4.83 -7.49
C ARG A 4 17.09 4.73 -6.00
N SER A 5 17.52 5.72 -5.22
CA SER A 5 17.17 5.82 -3.81
C SER A 5 15.83 6.53 -3.71
N ASN A 6 14.83 5.86 -3.17
CA ASN A 6 13.47 6.37 -3.07
C ASN A 6 13.36 7.59 -2.10
N GLU A 7 14.47 8.06 -1.52
CA GLU A 7 14.60 9.19 -0.59
C GLU A 7 13.89 10.49 -1.01
N LEU A 8 13.89 10.80 -2.31
CA LEU A 8 13.21 12.00 -2.83
C LEU A 8 11.68 11.91 -2.77
N CYS A 9 11.12 10.72 -2.52
CA CYS A 9 9.68 10.52 -2.39
C CYS A 9 9.16 10.85 -0.99
N ARG A 10 10.03 10.94 0.03
CA ARG A 10 9.63 11.31 1.41
C ARG A 10 8.76 12.57 1.49
N PRO A 11 9.15 13.73 0.90
CA PRO A 11 8.32 14.94 0.99
C PRO A 11 6.94 14.77 0.34
N TYR A 12 6.83 13.93 -0.70
CA TYR A 12 5.54 13.62 -1.33
C TYR A 12 4.68 12.72 -0.45
N ALA A 13 5.26 11.71 0.20
CA ALA A 13 4.56 10.85 1.15
C ALA A 13 4.01 11.67 2.34
N GLU A 14 4.84 12.53 2.93
CA GLU A 14 4.43 13.43 4.03
C GLU A 14 3.28 14.35 3.60
N ALA A 15 3.37 14.98 2.41
CA ALA A 15 2.33 15.87 1.90
C ALA A 15 1.00 15.13 1.62
N LEU A 16 1.05 13.91 1.08
CA LEU A 16 -0.15 13.10 0.83
C LEU A 16 -0.82 12.67 2.15
N LEU A 17 -0.05 12.27 3.16
CA LEU A 17 -0.60 11.94 4.48
C LEU A 17 -1.23 13.15 5.15
N ASN A 18 -0.64 14.33 5.02
CA ASN A 18 -1.23 15.58 5.52
C ASN A 18 -2.55 15.87 4.80
N LEU A 19 -2.59 15.76 3.48
CA LEU A 19 -3.82 15.92 2.71
C LEU A 19 -4.89 14.91 3.14
N CYS A 20 -4.53 13.63 3.35
CA CYS A 20 -5.44 12.60 3.83
C CYS A 20 -6.10 13.00 5.16
N ARG A 21 -5.33 13.56 6.11
CA ARG A 21 -5.84 14.08 7.38
C ARG A 21 -6.78 15.28 7.18
N GLU A 22 -6.44 16.21 6.28
CA GLU A 22 -7.26 17.40 5.99
C GLU A 22 -8.64 17.04 5.42
N ILE A 23 -8.71 16.03 4.56
CA ILE A 23 -9.96 15.59 3.93
C ILE A 23 -10.64 14.42 4.64
N ASN A 24 -10.13 14.02 5.81
CA ASN A 24 -10.64 12.91 6.63
C ASN A 24 -10.77 11.57 5.86
N VAL A 25 -9.73 11.22 5.11
CA VAL A 25 -9.58 9.89 4.50
C VAL A 25 -8.40 9.15 5.12
N LYS A 26 -8.48 7.82 5.20
CA LYS A 26 -7.36 7.00 5.67
C LYS A 26 -6.21 7.06 4.66
N GLY A 27 -5.01 7.38 5.13
CA GLY A 27 -3.77 7.32 4.37
C GLY A 27 -2.88 6.19 4.87
N ILE A 28 -2.06 5.62 3.99
CA ILE A 28 -1.10 4.57 4.30
C ILE A 28 0.32 5.12 4.09
N ASP A 29 1.19 4.97 5.08
CA ASP A 29 2.57 5.45 5.03
C ASP A 29 3.54 4.35 4.57
N LEU A 30 3.44 4.02 3.29
CA LEU A 30 4.32 3.01 2.68
C LEU A 30 5.79 3.42 2.74
N TRP A 31 6.09 4.72 2.73
CA TRP A 31 7.45 5.22 2.79
C TRP A 31 8.14 4.77 4.07
N ASN A 32 7.53 5.03 5.22
CA ASN A 32 8.09 4.60 6.50
C ASN A 32 7.99 3.09 6.70
N ALA A 33 6.92 2.43 6.25
CA ALA A 33 6.76 0.97 6.39
C ALA A 33 7.91 0.19 5.73
N ILE A 34 8.32 0.56 4.52
CA ILE A 34 9.42 -0.11 3.78
C ILE A 34 10.77 0.11 4.47
N GLN A 35 10.96 1.28 5.08
CA GLN A 35 12.23 1.68 5.70
C GLN A 35 12.51 0.96 7.03
N GLN A 36 11.54 0.22 7.59
CA GLN A 36 11.74 -0.56 8.83
C GLN A 36 12.62 -1.79 8.62
N GLN A 37 12.75 -2.28 7.38
CA GLN A 37 13.57 -3.44 7.03
C GLN A 37 15.03 -3.01 6.79
N ASP A 38 15.98 -3.73 7.38
CA ASP A 38 17.39 -3.57 7.04
C ASP A 38 17.63 -3.90 5.56
N ASP A 39 18.47 -3.11 4.89
CA ASP A 39 18.75 -3.25 3.45
C ASP A 39 17.49 -3.24 2.56
N TRP A 40 16.43 -2.53 2.99
CA TRP A 40 15.15 -2.40 2.26
C TRP A 40 15.33 -2.07 0.76
N SER A 41 16.36 -1.30 0.39
CA SER A 41 16.58 -0.91 -1.00
C SER A 41 16.85 -2.11 -1.91
N ASN A 42 17.50 -3.16 -1.39
CA ASN A 42 17.80 -4.37 -2.16
C ASN A 42 16.78 -5.47 -1.88
N THR A 43 16.25 -5.53 -0.66
CA THR A 43 15.29 -6.56 -0.24
C THR A 43 13.90 -6.29 -0.80
N CYS A 44 13.42 -5.04 -0.69
CA CYS A 44 12.04 -4.71 -1.03
C CYS A 44 11.87 -4.39 -2.52
N PHE A 45 12.93 -4.04 -3.26
CA PHE A 45 12.84 -3.63 -4.67
C PHE A 45 13.67 -4.49 -5.62
N THR A 46 13.13 -4.78 -6.81
CA THR A 46 13.88 -5.46 -7.87
C THR A 46 14.79 -4.51 -8.65
N ASP A 47 14.37 -3.25 -8.81
CA ASP A 47 15.03 -2.24 -9.65
C ASP A 47 14.95 -0.81 -9.05
N GLY A 48 14.64 -0.74 -7.75
CA GLY A 48 14.40 0.50 -7.02
C GLY A 48 13.02 1.15 -7.25
N ILE A 49 12.11 0.52 -8.01
CA ILE A 49 10.73 0.99 -8.19
C ILE A 49 9.72 -0.14 -7.97
N HIS A 50 9.97 -1.32 -8.54
CA HIS A 50 9.05 -2.46 -8.44
C HIS A 50 9.33 -3.29 -7.19
N PHE A 51 8.27 -3.59 -6.43
CA PHE A 51 8.41 -4.43 -5.24
C PHE A 51 8.74 -5.89 -5.58
N THR A 52 9.62 -6.48 -4.78
CA THR A 52 9.79 -7.93 -4.65
C THR A 52 8.57 -8.54 -3.94
N ALA A 53 8.47 -9.87 -3.93
CA ALA A 53 7.45 -10.57 -3.14
C ALA A 53 7.61 -10.27 -1.64
N GLU A 54 8.85 -10.11 -1.18
CA GLU A 54 9.19 -9.76 0.21
C GLU A 54 8.79 -8.32 0.53
N GLY A 55 9.15 -7.35 -0.32
CA GLY A 55 8.74 -5.96 -0.14
C GLY A 55 7.23 -5.77 -0.05
N ARG A 56 6.44 -6.55 -0.79
CA ARG A 56 4.96 -6.53 -0.68
C ARG A 56 4.46 -7.06 0.67
N ARG A 57 5.15 -8.02 1.27
CA ARG A 57 4.80 -8.57 2.59
C ARG A 57 5.13 -7.56 3.68
N ASP A 58 6.34 -6.99 3.65
CA ASP A 58 6.80 -6.10 4.71
C ASP A 58 5.96 -4.81 4.76
N CYS A 59 5.56 -4.27 3.59
CA CYS A 59 4.60 -3.16 3.51
C CYS A 59 3.26 -3.46 4.21
N ARG A 60 2.80 -4.71 4.20
CA ARG A 60 1.52 -5.10 4.81
C ARG A 60 1.60 -5.18 6.34
N GLU A 61 2.79 -5.44 6.88
CA GLU A 61 3.00 -5.63 8.31
C GLU A 61 3.35 -4.30 9.03
N GLY A 62 3.97 -3.35 8.32
CA GLY A 62 4.24 -2.01 8.85
C GLY A 62 2.99 -1.14 9.09
N ASP A 63 1.84 -1.49 8.50
CA ASP A 63 0.59 -0.71 8.58
C ASP A 63 -0.32 -1.11 9.76
N THR A 64 0.02 -2.18 10.48
CA THR A 64 -0.88 -2.80 11.48
C THR A 64 -0.95 -2.10 12.84
N GLU A 65 -0.10 -1.11 13.13
CA GLU A 65 -0.07 -0.51 14.48
C GLU A 65 -0.99 0.70 14.70
N ASP A 66 -1.66 1.24 13.67
CA ASP A 66 -2.63 2.35 13.88
C ASP A 66 -3.85 2.33 12.91
N SER A 67 -4.04 1.23 12.16
CA SER A 67 -5.11 1.12 11.16
C SER A 67 -5.90 -0.18 11.27
N ASP A 68 -6.36 -0.51 12.48
CA ASP A 68 -7.32 -1.60 12.62
C ASP A 68 -8.57 -1.32 11.76
N LEU A 69 -8.79 -2.28 10.84
CA LEU A 69 -9.88 -2.47 9.88
C LEU A 69 -9.80 -1.78 8.50
N GLU A 70 -9.82 -2.67 7.49
CA GLU A 70 -10.21 -2.52 6.08
C GLU A 70 -9.09 -2.38 5.03
N LEU A 71 -8.07 -3.24 5.03
CA LEU A 71 -7.30 -3.51 3.79
C LEU A 71 -6.98 -4.98 3.46
N THR A 72 -7.37 -5.94 4.30
CA THR A 72 -7.11 -7.37 4.04
C THR A 72 -8.31 -8.19 3.60
N ARG A 73 -9.46 -7.56 3.32
CA ARG A 73 -10.57 -8.22 2.62
C ARG A 73 -11.00 -7.40 1.41
N ASN A 74 -10.27 -7.54 0.31
CA ASN A 74 -10.95 -7.63 -0.98
C ASN A 74 -11.91 -8.82 -0.86
N LYS A 75 -13.14 -8.54 -0.40
CA LYS A 75 -14.28 -9.44 -0.55
C LYS A 75 -14.20 -9.97 -1.96
N LYS A 76 -14.11 -11.30 -2.09
CA LYS A 76 -14.44 -12.03 -3.30
C LYS A 76 -15.74 -11.39 -3.80
N LEU A 77 -15.66 -10.61 -4.88
CA LEU A 77 -16.83 -9.96 -5.47
C LEU A 77 -17.79 -11.10 -5.80
N GLU A 78 -18.91 -11.15 -5.08
CA GLU A 78 -20.03 -12.01 -5.48
C GLU A 78 -20.38 -11.60 -6.92
N PRO A 79 -20.54 -12.55 -7.85
CA PRO A 79 -20.94 -12.20 -9.21
C PRO A 79 -22.28 -11.43 -9.14
N PRO A 80 -22.49 -10.43 -10.02
CA PRO A 80 -23.72 -9.65 -10.01
C PRO A 80 -24.92 -10.60 -10.12
N PRO A 81 -26.05 -10.32 -9.42
CA PRO A 81 -27.24 -11.14 -9.57
C PRO A 81 -27.61 -11.18 -11.05
N GLY A 82 -27.68 -12.40 -11.59
CA GLY A 82 -28.06 -12.63 -12.99
C GLY A 82 -29.41 -11.97 -13.27
N PRO A 83 -29.67 -11.53 -14.53
CA PRO A 83 -30.92 -10.88 -14.86
C PRO A 83 -32.07 -11.77 -14.42
N GLY A 84 -32.87 -11.25 -13.48
CA GLY A 84 -34.04 -11.95 -12.98
C GLY A 84 -34.91 -12.34 -14.16
N MET A 85 -35.25 -13.62 -14.25
CA MET A 85 -36.17 -14.14 -15.25
C MET A 85 -37.47 -13.36 -15.17
N ALA A 86 -37.65 -12.40 -16.07
CA ALA A 86 -38.94 -11.80 -16.33
C ALA A 86 -39.83 -12.94 -16.86
N ARG A 87 -40.71 -13.44 -15.99
CA ARG A 87 -41.79 -14.33 -16.42
C ARG A 87 -42.69 -13.53 -17.37
N LEU A 88 -42.74 -13.99 -18.63
CA LEU A 88 -43.93 -13.83 -19.47
C LEU A 88 -44.97 -14.87 -19.03
#